data_AF-A0A6I2WMX9-F1
#
_entry.id   AF-A0A6I2WMX9-F1
#
_cell.length_a   1.000
_cell.length_b   1.000
_cell.length_c   1.000
_cell.angle_alpha   90.00
_cell.angle_beta   90.00
_cell.angle_gamma   90.00
#
_symmetry.space_group_name_H-M   'P 1'
#
loop_
_entity.id
_entity.type
_entity.pdbx_description
1 polymer ?
#
loop_
_entity_poly.entity_id
_entity_poly.type
_entity_poly.pdbx_seq_one_letter_code
_entity_poly.pdbx_strand_id
1 'polypeptide(L)'
;MSNLHPALAVRGDLLQTPSPTTLDVQQQVVVSVAGDGRILDVDPVESDAGRSAVETADEVVHLDRSQRLLPGLIDTHIHAPQWPQLGTGLDIGLEQ
;
A
#
# COMPACT_ATOMS: atom_id res chain seq x y z
N MET A 1 2.74 27.03 -4.76
CA MET A 1 2.04 26.31 -3.68
C MET A 1 1.32 25.18 -4.37
N SER A 2 1.84 23.95 -4.26
CA SER A 2 1.21 22.80 -4.94
C SER A 2 -0.19 22.62 -4.38
N ASN A 3 -1.20 22.55 -5.25
CA ASN A 3 -2.56 22.21 -4.81
C ASN A 3 -2.50 20.84 -4.12
N LEU A 4 -2.94 20.78 -2.87
CA LEU A 4 -3.09 19.56 -2.06
C LEU A 4 -4.28 18.70 -2.53
N HIS A 5 -4.61 18.75 -3.83
CA HIS A 5 -5.72 18.01 -4.41
C HIS A 5 -5.32 16.53 -4.53
N PRO A 6 -5.99 15.59 -3.84
CA PRO A 6 -5.68 14.18 -3.99
C PRO A 6 -6.15 13.68 -5.37
N ALA A 7 -5.32 12.89 -6.04
CA ALA A 7 -5.78 12.13 -7.20
C ALA A 7 -6.52 10.86 -6.76
N LEU A 8 -6.13 10.28 -5.62
CA LEU A 8 -6.75 9.08 -5.07
C LEU A 8 -6.90 9.22 -3.56
N ALA A 9 -8.04 8.78 -3.03
CA ALA A 9 -8.26 8.56 -1.61
C ALA A 9 -8.67 7.10 -1.36
N VAL A 10 -7.94 6.39 -0.51
CA VAL A 10 -8.28 5.02 -0.10
C VAL A 10 -8.76 5.02 1.35
N ARG A 11 -10.04 4.72 1.57
CA ARG A 11 -10.64 4.60 2.90
C ARG A 11 -10.65 3.14 3.35
N GLY A 12 -10.04 2.85 4.50
CA GLY A 12 -10.04 1.51 5.07
C GLY A 12 -9.13 1.36 6.29
N ASP A 13 -8.75 0.13 6.59
CA ASP A 13 -7.76 -0.18 7.63
C ASP A 13 -6.38 -0.37 6.99
N LEU A 14 -5.38 0.36 7.47
CA LEU A 14 -3.98 0.31 7.03
C LEU A 14 -3.14 -0.49 8.02
N LEU A 15 -2.40 -1.48 7.51
CA LEU A 15 -1.46 -2.28 8.27
C LEU A 15 -0.05 -2.02 7.73
N GLN A 16 0.90 -1.69 8.60
CA GLN A 16 2.28 -1.42 8.21
C GLN A 16 3.29 -1.78 9.31
N THR A 17 4.56 -1.87 8.93
CA THR A 17 5.66 -2.18 9.86
C THR A 17 6.73 -1.08 9.80
N PRO A 18 6.54 0.04 10.51
CA PRO A 18 7.47 1.19 10.42
C PRO A 18 8.85 0.88 11.03
N SER A 19 8.96 -0.19 11.81
CA SER A 19 10.22 -0.75 12.31
C SER A 19 10.15 -2.28 12.30
N PRO A 20 11.31 -2.99 12.39
CA PRO A 20 11.34 -4.46 12.40
C PRO A 20 10.53 -5.13 13.53
N THR A 21 10.22 -4.40 14.59
CA THR A 21 9.55 -4.94 15.80
C THR A 21 8.16 -4.37 16.01
N THR A 22 7.66 -3.54 15.08
CA THR A 22 6.38 -2.86 15.24
C THR A 22 5.44 -3.29 14.13
N LEU A 23 4.27 -3.81 14.51
CA LEU A 23 3.09 -3.84 13.65
C LEU A 23 2.20 -2.66 14.06
N ASP A 24 2.01 -1.73 13.14
CA ASP A 24 1.10 -0.60 13.28
C ASP A 24 -0.20 -0.90 12.51
N VAL A 25 -1.33 -0.82 13.21
CA VAL A 25 -2.67 -1.10 12.69
C VAL A 25 -3.51 0.16 12.88
N GLN A 26 -3.73 0.90 11.79
CA GLN A 26 -4.52 2.11 11.80
C GLN A 26 -5.90 1.82 11.21
N GLN A 27 -6.92 1.85 12.07
CA GLN A 27 -8.29 1.53 11.69
C GLN A 27 -9.02 2.78 11.22
N GLN A 28 -9.87 2.63 10.20
CA GLN A 28 -10.73 3.70 9.68
C GLN A 28 -9.95 4.97 9.35
N VAL A 29 -8.94 4.83 8.50
CA VAL A 29 -8.15 5.94 7.96
C VAL A 29 -8.43 6.17 6.47
N VAL A 30 -8.02 7.32 5.97
CA VAL A 30 -7.97 7.71 4.57
C VAL A 30 -6.52 7.95 4.19
N VAL A 31 -6.00 7.16 3.25
CA VAL A 31 -4.70 7.41 2.63
C VAL A 31 -4.94 8.25 1.38
N SER A 32 -4.48 9.49 1.39
CA SER A 32 -4.59 10.40 0.24
C SER A 32 -3.30 10.36 -0.59
N VAL A 33 -3.44 10.36 -1.92
CA VAL A 33 -2.33 10.19 -2.85
C VAL A 33 -2.42 11.26 -3.93
N ALA A 34 -1.30 11.93 -4.22
CA ALA A 34 -1.18 12.92 -5.27
C ALA A 34 -1.15 12.28 -6.66
N GLY A 35 -1.37 13.09 -7.70
CA GLY A 35 -1.32 12.62 -9.10
C GLY A 35 0.04 12.10 -9.56
N ASP A 36 1.12 12.34 -8.81
CA ASP A 36 2.46 11.79 -9.06
C ASP A 36 2.74 10.48 -8.30
N GLY A 37 1.74 9.96 -7.59
CA GLY A 37 1.82 8.70 -6.84
C GLY A 37 2.40 8.83 -5.42
N ARG A 38 2.72 10.04 -4.94
CA ARG A 38 3.16 10.23 -3.55
C ARG A 38 1.98 10.23 -2.58
N ILE A 39 2.14 9.57 -1.44
CA ILE A 39 1.21 9.72 -0.31
C ILE A 39 1.31 11.17 0.19
N LEU A 40 0.16 11.84 0.26
CA LEU A 40 0.02 13.19 0.80
C LEU A 40 -0.11 13.13 2.32
N ASP A 41 -1.09 12.36 2.80
CA ASP A 41 -1.34 12.17 4.23
C ASP A 41 -2.09 10.87 4.54
N VAL A 42 -2.07 10.48 5.81
CA VAL A 42 -2.87 9.39 6.40
C VAL A 42 -3.68 9.93 7.56
N ASP A 43 -4.97 10.15 7.32
CA ASP A 43 -5.87 10.81 8.27
C ASP A 43 -6.96 9.88 8.79
N PRO A 44 -7.41 10.00 10.05
CA PRO A 44 -8.64 9.35 10.48
C PRO A 44 -9.83 9.76 9.61
N VAL A 45 -10.71 8.82 9.27
CA VAL A 45 -11.92 9.08 8.45
C VAL A 45 -12.79 10.21 8.99
N GLU A 46 -12.87 10.35 10.32
CA GLU A 46 -13.70 11.36 10.97
C GLU A 46 -13.05 12.75 11.03
N SER A 47 -11.75 12.87 10.74
CA SER A 47 -11.04 14.14 10.75
C SER A 47 -11.53 15.03 9.60
N ASP A 48 -11.41 16.36 9.76
CA ASP A 48 -11.74 17.30 8.68
C ASP A 48 -10.88 17.04 7.43
N ALA A 49 -9.60 16.68 7.61
CA ALA A 49 -8.68 16.37 6.53
C ALA A 49 -9.07 15.07 5.81
N GLY A 50 -9.41 14.01 6.55
CA GLY A 50 -9.86 12.73 5.98
C GLY A 50 -11.17 12.86 5.21
N ARG A 51 -12.15 13.62 5.74
CA ARG A 51 -13.40 13.94 5.02
C ARG A 51 -13.14 14.75 3.76
N SER A 52 -12.34 15.81 3.87
CA SER A 52 -11.96 16.64 2.72
C SER A 52 -11.26 15.83 1.63
N ALA A 53 -10.34 14.93 1.99
CA ALA A 53 -9.65 14.07 1.04
C ALA A 53 -10.62 13.16 0.26
N VAL A 54 -11.61 12.57 0.95
CA VAL A 54 -12.65 11.76 0.30
C VAL A 54 -13.58 12.60 -0.59
N GLU A 55 -13.95 13.80 -0.14
CA GLU A 55 -14.86 14.67 -0.90
C GLU A 55 -14.22 15.27 -2.16
N THR A 56 -12.90 15.47 -2.15
CA THR A 56 -12.19 16.21 -3.20
C THR A 56 -11.31 15.35 -4.09
N ALA A 57 -11.05 14.08 -3.77
CA ALA A 57 -10.22 13.24 -4.61
C ALA A 57 -10.84 12.96 -5.99
N ASP A 58 -10.00 12.84 -7.02
CA ASP A 58 -10.46 12.42 -8.37
C ASP A 58 -11.06 11.00 -8.33
N GLU A 59 -10.47 10.11 -7.54
CA GLU A 59 -10.94 8.74 -7.32
C GLU A 59 -10.99 8.40 -5.82
N VAL A 60 -12.04 7.68 -5.41
CA VAL A 60 -12.20 7.18 -4.03
C VAL A 60 -12.40 5.67 -4.03
N VAL A 61 -11.56 4.96 -3.28
CA VAL A 61 -11.68 3.53 -3.05
C VAL A 61 -12.11 3.28 -1.61
N HIS A 62 -13.23 2.58 -1.43
CA HIS A 62 -13.71 2.12 -0.13
C HIS A 62 -13.40 0.64 0.04
N LEU A 63 -12.53 0.32 1.00
CA LEU A 63 -12.26 -1.08 1.35
C LEU A 63 -13.40 -1.66 2.18
N ASP A 64 -13.79 -2.88 1.84
CA ASP A 64 -14.74 -3.67 2.63
C ASP A 64 -14.16 -4.04 4.00
N ARG A 65 -15.03 -4.42 4.94
CA ARG A 65 -14.64 -4.81 6.31
C ARG A 65 -13.63 -5.97 6.37
N SER A 66 -13.56 -6.80 5.35
CA SER A 66 -12.61 -7.92 5.24
C SER A 66 -11.35 -7.58 4.43
N GLN A 67 -11.25 -6.39 3.84
CA GLN A 67 -10.11 -5.95 3.06
C GLN A 67 -9.16 -5.09 3.91
N ARG A 68 -7.87 -5.13 3.61
CA ARG A 68 -6.84 -4.36 4.31
C ARG A 68 -5.88 -3.74 3.29
N LEU A 69 -5.41 -2.54 3.59
CA LEU A 69 -4.32 -1.92 2.85
C LEU A 69 -2.98 -2.32 3.50
N LEU A 70 -2.03 -2.72 2.66
CA LEU A 70 -0.67 -3.07 3.04
C LEU A 70 0.30 -2.37 2.08
N PRO A 71 1.52 -2.02 2.52
CA PRO A 71 2.61 -1.70 1.60
C PRO A 71 2.84 -2.85 0.62
N GLY A 72 3.22 -2.53 -0.61
CA GLY A 72 3.69 -3.54 -1.57
C GLY A 72 4.90 -4.30 -1.02
N LEU A 73 4.94 -5.61 -1.24
CA LEU A 73 6.08 -6.43 -0.85
C LEU A 73 7.31 -6.07 -1.70
N ILE A 74 8.48 -6.05 -1.07
CA ILE A 74 9.75 -5.81 -1.73
C ILE A 74 10.46 -7.16 -1.88
N ASP A 75 10.54 -7.65 -3.11
CA ASP A 75 11.41 -8.77 -3.47
C ASP A 75 12.83 -8.23 -3.70
N THR A 76 13.75 -8.58 -2.82
CA THR A 76 15.14 -8.09 -2.89
C THR A 76 16.02 -8.94 -3.83
N HIS A 77 15.56 -10.12 -4.23
CA HIS A 77 16.35 -11.02 -5.05
C HIS A 77 15.49 -12.07 -5.76
N ILE A 78 15.36 -11.92 -7.08
CA ILE A 78 14.70 -12.88 -7.96
C ILE A 78 15.50 -13.04 -9.25
N HIS A 79 15.61 -14.28 -9.73
CA HIS A 79 16.14 -14.57 -11.06
C HIS A 79 14.99 -14.64 -12.07
N ALA A 80 14.56 -13.49 -12.59
CA ALA A 80 13.44 -13.45 -13.55
C ALA A 80 13.60 -14.39 -14.76
N PRO A 81 14.80 -14.56 -15.38
CA PRO A 81 14.99 -15.51 -16.47
C PRO A 81 14.78 -16.98 -16.09
N GLN A 82 14.84 -17.30 -14.80
CA GLN A 82 14.67 -18.66 -14.27
C GLN A 82 13.21 -19.00 -13.93
N TRP A 83 12.26 -18.12 -14.22
CA TRP A 83 10.83 -18.41 -14.01
C TRP A 83 10.36 -19.73 -14.63
N PRO A 84 10.80 -20.13 -15.86
CA PRO A 84 10.41 -21.42 -16.43
C PRO A 84 10.86 -22.64 -15.63
N GLN A 85 11.89 -22.50 -14.80
CA GLN A 85 12.45 -23.58 -13.97
C GLN A 85 11.82 -23.65 -12.58
N LEU A 86 10.91 -22.74 -12.23
CA LEU A 86 10.29 -22.70 -10.90
C LEU A 86 9.64 -24.04 -10.56
N GLY A 87 10.06 -24.65 -9.44
CA GLY A 87 9.55 -25.95 -8.99
C GLY A 87 10.21 -27.17 -9.65
N THR A 88 11.28 -26.99 -10.43
CA THR A 88 12.09 -28.06 -11.04
C THR A 88 13.53 -28.02 -10.54
N GLY A 89 14.27 -29.13 -10.67
CA GLY A 89 15.71 -29.16 -10.34
C GLY A 89 16.04 -28.81 -8.89
N LEU A 90 15.12 -29.04 -7.95
CA LEU A 90 15.32 -28.80 -6.51
C LEU A 90 16.10 -29.94 -5.83
N ASP A 91 16.30 -31.05 -6.54
CA ASP A 91 16.99 -32.25 -6.09
C ASP A 91 18.46 -32.33 -6.53
N ILE A 92 18.90 -31.42 -7.41
CA ILE A 92 20.29 -31.34 -7.87
C ILE A 92 21.08 -30.32 -7.05
N GLY A 93 22.39 -30.58 -6.88
CA GLY A 93 23.29 -29.67 -6.18
C GLY A 93 23.50 -28.37 -6.96
N LEU A 94 23.75 -27.26 -6.25
CA LEU A 94 23.95 -25.93 -6.85
C LEU A 94 25.11 -25.86 -7.86
N GLU A 95 26.11 -26.74 -7.71
CA GLU A 95 27.32 -26.76 -8.56
C GLU A 95 27.14 -27.55 -9.87
N GLN A 96 25.99 -28.21 -10.06
CA GLN A 96 25.70 -29.04 -11.24
C GLN A 96 24.97 -28.22 -12.32
#